data_AF-A0A7V2F4C4-F1
#
_entry.id   AF-A0A7V2F4C4-F1
#
_cell.length_a   1.000
_cell.length_b   1.000
_cell.length_c   1.000
_cell.angle_alpha   90.00
_cell.angle_beta   90.00
_cell.angle_gamma   90.00
#
_symmetry.space_group_name_H-M   'P 1'
#
loop_
_entity.id
_entity.type
_entity.pdbx_description
1 polymer ?
#
loop_
_entity_poly.entity_id
_entity_poly.type
_entity_poly.pdbx_seq_one_letter_code
_entity_poly.pdbx_strand_id
1 'polypeptide(L)'
;MSDLESILKKRRSVRRFREGRIERSTLERLSELALWAPSSCNRQTVQFRFVEDPELIRRAAKGAFDQPILHQPITLAAVCVDLGRYRTVTLENNLAPCLDAGLAMQNFLLAASESGIGSCVIAGRLDQGLIRSALSLPDSWMVAALIALGYSDEANPPPERDPVGRHVSYGARPPAPKPSPYEEHVALRRRWSRAGFNVTWAYRRPIEGLPLFAHALGAARRRIRPEERCLVTNTLMGEFLVESEGIDHLAASEDEQWYLETFLASKATIIRADLLGVETLVPEQTYDRVVSPFDAHFLRGDDFARFGENVSRWLKPGGTLTIVFINRRSWWGLNHKLAGLLGRDLSG
;
A
#
# COMPACT_ATOMS: atom_id res chain seq x y z
N MET A 1 20.61 -25.20 0.03
CA MET A 1 19.53 -24.88 0.99
C MET A 1 19.76 -23.48 1.48
N SER A 2 18.73 -22.64 1.49
CA SER A 2 18.79 -21.33 2.13
C SER A 2 18.85 -21.51 3.65
N ASP A 3 19.64 -20.70 4.36
CA ASP A 3 19.60 -20.69 5.82
C ASP A 3 18.28 -20.09 6.32
N LEU A 4 17.88 -20.44 7.55
CA LEU A 4 16.61 -20.03 8.15
C LEU A 4 16.46 -18.50 8.20
N GLU A 5 17.52 -17.78 8.53
CA GLU A 5 17.50 -16.32 8.64
C GLU A 5 17.17 -15.68 7.29
N SER A 6 17.78 -16.19 6.21
CA SER A 6 17.53 -15.74 4.85
C SER A 6 16.07 -15.97 4.44
N ILE A 7 15.47 -17.11 4.80
CA ILE A 7 14.06 -17.41 4.46
C ILE A 7 13.12 -16.48 5.23
N LEU A 8 13.33 -16.32 6.53
CA LEU A 8 12.56 -15.41 7.38
C LEU A 8 12.62 -13.98 6.84
N LYS A 9 13.82 -13.53 6.48
CA LYS A 9 14.04 -12.20 5.91
C LYS A 9 13.61 -12.09 4.47
N LYS A 10 13.45 -13.16 3.67
CA LYS A 10 13.01 -13.11 2.26
C LYS A 10 11.51 -13.15 2.10
N ARG A 11 10.77 -13.87 2.95
CA ARG A 11 9.32 -14.08 2.81
C ARG A 11 8.53 -12.77 2.72
N ARG A 12 7.67 -12.63 1.70
CA ARG A 12 6.78 -11.47 1.50
C ARG A 12 5.35 -11.91 1.24
N SER A 13 4.41 -11.00 1.47
CA SER A 13 3.08 -11.12 0.90
C SER A 13 3.15 -10.82 -0.59
N VAL A 14 2.83 -11.81 -1.42
CA VAL A 14 2.71 -11.71 -2.87
C VAL A 14 1.24 -11.46 -3.22
N ARG A 15 0.95 -10.38 -3.94
CA ARG A 15 -0.41 -9.94 -4.27
C ARG A 15 -0.68 -9.87 -5.78
N ARG A 16 0.32 -10.21 -6.60
CA ARG A 16 0.18 -10.44 -8.04
C ARG A 16 0.76 -11.80 -8.39
N PHE A 17 -0.06 -12.62 -9.04
CA PHE A 17 0.28 -13.98 -9.43
C PHE A 17 0.19 -14.14 -10.94
N ARG A 18 1.17 -14.83 -11.52
CA ARG A 18 1.11 -15.30 -12.91
C ARG A 18 0.45 -16.67 -12.96
N GLU A 19 0.00 -17.07 -14.14
CA GLU A 19 -0.51 -18.42 -14.37
C GLU A 19 0.56 -19.48 -14.05
N GLY A 20 0.09 -20.60 -13.49
CA GLY A 20 0.93 -21.73 -13.19
C GLY A 20 0.32 -22.60 -12.10
N ARG A 21 0.27 -23.89 -12.36
CA ARG A 21 -0.23 -24.88 -11.40
C ARG A 21 0.84 -25.19 -10.36
N ILE A 22 0.43 -25.31 -9.10
CA ILE A 22 1.28 -25.86 -8.05
C ILE A 22 1.02 -27.36 -7.98
N GLU A 23 2.07 -28.16 -8.12
CA GLU A 23 1.95 -29.61 -8.04
C GLU A 23 1.39 -30.07 -6.67
N ARG A 24 0.49 -31.05 -6.69
CA ARG A 24 -0.13 -31.58 -5.46
C ARG A 24 0.91 -32.09 -4.47
N SER A 25 1.95 -32.77 -4.96
CA SER A 25 3.07 -33.25 -4.14
C SER A 25 3.82 -32.12 -3.44
N THR A 26 3.87 -30.94 -4.07
CA THR A 26 4.46 -29.75 -3.44
C THR A 26 3.54 -29.25 -2.33
N LEU A 27 2.23 -29.12 -2.57
CA LEU A 27 1.28 -28.71 -1.53
C LEU A 27 1.28 -29.67 -0.33
N GLU A 28 1.33 -30.98 -0.58
CA GLU A 28 1.42 -32.01 0.46
C GLU A 28 2.71 -31.88 1.28
N ARG A 29 3.86 -31.72 0.62
CA ARG A 29 5.14 -31.47 1.29
C ARG A 29 5.11 -30.20 2.15
N LEU A 30 4.53 -29.11 1.64
CA LEU A 30 4.39 -27.86 2.40
C LEU A 30 3.51 -28.07 3.64
N SER A 31 2.42 -28.83 3.51
CA SER A 31 1.55 -29.20 4.62
C SER A 31 2.25 -30.11 5.64
N GLU A 32 3.05 -31.07 5.20
CA GLU A 32 3.85 -31.92 6.09
C GLU A 32 4.80 -31.08 6.97
N LEU A 33 5.53 -30.14 6.36
CA LEU A 33 6.40 -29.20 7.08
C LEU A 33 5.61 -28.29 8.02
N ALA A 34 4.39 -27.92 7.66
CA ALA A 34 3.50 -27.15 8.51
C ALA A 34 3.10 -27.90 9.79
N LEU A 35 2.86 -29.22 9.68
CA LEU A 35 2.43 -30.07 10.80
C LEU A 35 3.53 -30.38 11.82
N TRP A 36 4.80 -30.05 11.53
CA TRP A 36 5.88 -30.04 12.53
C TRP A 36 5.76 -28.88 13.54
N ALA A 37 4.84 -27.94 13.34
CA ALA A 37 4.53 -26.93 14.34
C ALA A 37 3.97 -27.60 15.62
N PRO A 38 4.30 -27.07 16.82
CA PRO A 38 3.71 -27.60 18.05
C PRO A 38 2.19 -27.35 18.06
N SER A 39 1.45 -28.31 18.62
CA SER A 39 0.00 -28.21 18.81
C SER A 39 -0.34 -28.36 20.30
N SER A 40 -1.30 -27.59 20.77
CA SER A 40 -1.75 -27.62 22.16
C SER A 40 -2.17 -29.03 22.59
N CYS A 41 -1.50 -29.57 23.60
CA CYS A 41 -1.64 -30.97 24.06
C CYS A 41 -1.48 -32.00 22.92
N ASN A 42 -0.71 -31.65 21.88
CA ASN A 42 -0.51 -32.45 20.67
C ASN A 42 -1.82 -32.88 19.97
N ARG A 43 -2.87 -32.04 20.00
CA ARG A 43 -4.19 -32.38 19.43
C ARG A 43 -4.22 -32.44 17.90
N GLN A 44 -3.25 -31.80 17.23
CA GLN A 44 -3.08 -31.83 15.77
C GLN A 44 -4.38 -31.47 15.04
N THR A 45 -4.92 -30.30 15.36
CA THR A 45 -6.26 -29.86 14.93
C THR A 45 -6.27 -29.07 13.62
N VAL A 46 -5.10 -28.67 13.13
CA VAL A 46 -4.97 -27.84 11.92
C VAL A 46 -5.25 -28.67 10.68
N GLN A 47 -6.00 -28.08 9.76
CA GLN A 47 -6.41 -28.69 8.49
C GLN A 47 -6.11 -27.73 7.35
N PHE A 48 -5.63 -28.27 6.22
CA PHE A 48 -5.43 -27.50 4.99
C PHE A 48 -6.40 -28.02 3.92
N ARG A 49 -7.25 -27.12 3.41
CA ARG A 49 -8.11 -27.40 2.25
C ARG A 49 -7.64 -26.57 1.05
N PHE A 50 -7.04 -27.23 0.07
CA PHE A 50 -6.62 -26.61 -1.19
C PHE A 50 -7.75 -26.60 -2.21
N VAL A 51 -7.95 -25.50 -2.91
CA VAL A 51 -9.02 -25.30 -3.90
C VAL A 51 -8.42 -24.63 -5.13
N GLU A 52 -8.60 -25.26 -6.29
CA GLU A 52 -8.14 -24.75 -7.59
C GLU A 52 -9.31 -24.34 -8.50
N ASP A 53 -10.54 -24.77 -8.19
CA ASP A 53 -11.74 -24.45 -8.97
C ASP A 53 -12.08 -22.95 -8.83
N PRO A 54 -12.01 -22.15 -9.93
CA PRO A 54 -12.30 -20.72 -9.89
C PRO A 54 -13.71 -20.39 -9.40
N GLU A 55 -14.69 -21.27 -9.64
CA GLU A 55 -16.06 -21.07 -9.18
C GLU A 55 -16.14 -21.18 -7.65
N LEU A 56 -15.50 -22.21 -7.07
CA LEU A 56 -15.42 -22.38 -5.62
C LEU A 56 -14.69 -21.21 -4.97
N ILE A 57 -13.57 -20.78 -5.54
CA ILE A 57 -12.78 -19.65 -5.04
C ILE A 57 -13.64 -18.38 -5.06
N ARG A 58 -14.37 -18.11 -6.15
CA ARG A 58 -15.23 -16.92 -6.25
C ARG A 58 -16.38 -16.95 -5.25
N ARG A 59 -16.95 -18.11 -4.95
CA ARG A 59 -17.98 -18.25 -3.89
C ARG A 59 -17.38 -17.99 -2.51
N ALA A 60 -16.20 -18.53 -2.22
CA ALA A 60 -15.50 -18.28 -0.95
C ALA A 60 -15.05 -16.82 -0.80
N ALA A 61 -14.71 -16.15 -1.90
CA ALA A 61 -14.30 -14.74 -1.91
C ALA A 61 -15.33 -13.79 -1.32
N LYS A 62 -16.63 -14.08 -1.49
CA LYS A 62 -17.72 -13.32 -0.86
C LYS A 62 -17.58 -13.26 0.66
N GLY A 63 -17.21 -14.40 1.27
CA GLY A 63 -16.96 -14.48 2.71
C GLY A 63 -15.65 -13.81 3.15
N ALA A 64 -14.78 -13.46 2.21
CA ALA A 64 -13.57 -12.67 2.43
C ALA A 64 -13.69 -11.23 1.89
N PHE A 65 -14.91 -10.72 1.70
CA PHE A 65 -15.22 -9.38 1.21
C PHE A 65 -14.66 -9.09 -0.20
N ASP A 66 -14.72 -10.10 -1.07
CA ASP A 66 -14.38 -10.03 -2.49
C ASP A 66 -13.05 -9.31 -2.77
N GLN A 67 -12.03 -9.67 -1.98
CA GLN A 67 -10.70 -9.10 -2.14
C GLN A 67 -10.14 -9.42 -3.53
N PRO A 68 -9.59 -8.44 -4.28
CA PRO A 68 -9.13 -8.63 -5.66
C PRO A 68 -8.12 -9.77 -5.87
N ILE A 69 -7.36 -10.11 -4.82
CA ILE A 69 -6.39 -11.20 -4.84
C ILE A 69 -7.02 -12.58 -5.08
N LEU A 70 -8.29 -12.76 -4.73
CA LEU A 70 -9.03 -14.03 -4.87
C LEU A 70 -9.58 -14.25 -6.29
N HIS A 71 -9.44 -13.27 -7.19
CA HIS A 71 -9.85 -13.37 -8.59
C HIS A 71 -8.67 -13.57 -9.54
N GLN A 72 -7.49 -13.86 -9.00
CA GLN A 72 -6.25 -14.13 -9.75
C GLN A 72 -6.09 -15.64 -10.03
N PRO A 73 -5.17 -16.05 -10.92
CA PRO A 73 -4.87 -17.46 -11.17
C PRO A 73 -4.08 -18.07 -10.00
N ILE A 74 -4.78 -18.34 -8.90
CA ILE A 74 -4.21 -18.83 -7.64
C ILE A 74 -4.70 -20.24 -7.30
N THR A 75 -3.92 -20.94 -6.49
CA THR A 75 -4.43 -22.00 -5.62
C THR A 75 -4.84 -21.37 -4.30
N LEU A 76 -6.08 -21.57 -3.86
CA LEU A 76 -6.55 -21.12 -2.56
C LEU A 76 -6.30 -22.20 -1.51
N ALA A 77 -5.63 -21.88 -0.42
CA ALA A 77 -5.55 -22.74 0.76
C ALA A 77 -6.39 -22.17 1.90
N ALA A 78 -7.42 -22.88 2.35
CA ALA A 78 -8.11 -22.57 3.59
C ALA A 78 -7.41 -23.29 4.75
N VAL A 79 -6.88 -22.51 5.70
CA VAL A 79 -6.30 -23.00 6.94
C VAL A 79 -7.40 -23.05 7.98
N CYS A 80 -7.75 -24.25 8.42
CA CYS A 80 -8.85 -24.49 9.33
C CYS A 80 -8.36 -25.14 10.63
N VAL A 81 -9.18 -25.04 11.67
CA VAL A 81 -8.97 -25.72 12.95
C VAL A 81 -10.23 -26.49 13.31
N ASP A 82 -10.10 -27.79 13.56
CA ASP A 82 -11.21 -28.60 14.06
C ASP A 82 -11.47 -28.29 15.55
N LEU A 83 -12.46 -27.44 15.82
CA LEU A 83 -12.86 -27.08 17.17
C LEU A 83 -13.50 -28.26 17.92
N GLY A 84 -13.98 -29.29 17.21
CA GLY A 84 -14.52 -30.51 17.84
C GLY A 84 -13.50 -31.22 18.73
N ARG A 85 -12.20 -31.02 18.46
CA ARG A 85 -11.09 -31.57 19.26
C ARG A 85 -10.75 -30.76 20.51
N TYR A 86 -11.29 -29.55 20.65
CA TYR A 86 -11.03 -28.68 21.80
C TYR A 86 -12.09 -28.78 22.91
N ARG A 87 -13.14 -29.60 22.74
CA ARG A 87 -14.21 -29.96 23.71
C ARG A 87 -14.37 -29.01 24.91
N THR A 88 -15.48 -28.27 24.94
CA THR A 88 -15.95 -27.37 26.03
C THR A 88 -15.22 -26.03 26.22
N VAL A 89 -14.44 -25.57 25.23
CA VAL A 89 -13.78 -24.25 25.28
C VAL A 89 -14.27 -23.35 24.15
N THR A 90 -14.35 -22.05 24.43
CA THR A 90 -14.68 -21.01 23.45
C THR A 90 -13.42 -20.23 23.10
N LEU A 91 -13.42 -19.50 21.98
CA LEU A 91 -12.31 -18.60 21.66
C LEU A 91 -12.16 -17.44 22.66
N GLU A 92 -13.17 -17.21 23.50
CA GLU A 92 -13.15 -16.19 24.55
C GLU A 92 -12.28 -16.62 25.74
N ASN A 93 -12.24 -17.94 26.04
CA ASN A 93 -11.49 -18.48 27.17
C ASN A 93 -10.29 -19.36 26.77
N ASN A 94 -10.15 -19.68 25.48
CA ASN A 94 -9.03 -20.48 24.97
C ASN A 94 -8.60 -20.05 23.57
N LEU A 95 -7.42 -19.43 23.48
CA LEU A 95 -6.80 -18.99 22.23
C LEU A 95 -5.91 -20.07 21.58
N ALA A 96 -5.77 -21.24 22.19
CA ALA A 96 -4.97 -22.34 21.63
C ALA A 96 -5.35 -22.71 20.18
N PRO A 97 -6.63 -22.76 19.77
CA PRO A 97 -6.98 -23.00 18.36
C PRO A 97 -6.34 -21.98 17.41
N CYS A 98 -6.34 -20.70 17.77
CA CYS A 98 -5.75 -19.63 16.96
C CYS A 98 -4.22 -19.71 16.92
N LEU A 99 -3.59 -20.05 18.05
CA LEU A 99 -2.13 -20.20 18.13
C LEU A 99 -1.65 -21.39 17.30
N ASP A 100 -2.30 -22.56 17.44
CA ASP A 100 -1.98 -23.76 16.66
C ASP A 100 -2.08 -23.47 15.15
N ALA A 101 -3.14 -22.78 14.70
CA ALA A 101 -3.28 -22.35 13.32
C ALA A 101 -2.17 -21.38 12.88
N GLY A 102 -1.84 -20.39 13.71
CA GLY A 102 -0.81 -19.40 13.41
C GLY A 102 0.58 -20.01 13.27
N LEU A 103 0.94 -20.95 14.14
CA LEU A 103 2.22 -21.65 14.12
C LEU A 103 2.35 -22.54 12.88
N ALA A 104 1.35 -23.38 12.61
CA ALA A 104 1.33 -24.23 11.41
C ALA A 104 1.32 -23.39 10.13
N MET A 105 0.52 -22.33 10.09
CA MET A 105 0.49 -21.40 8.96
C MET A 105 1.86 -20.74 8.74
N GLN A 106 2.56 -20.32 9.79
CA GLN A 106 3.87 -19.69 9.63
C GLN A 106 4.91 -20.68 9.07
N ASN A 107 4.94 -21.93 9.53
CA ASN A 107 5.78 -22.97 8.94
C ASN A 107 5.46 -23.19 7.45
N PHE A 108 4.16 -23.30 7.12
CA PHE A 108 3.68 -23.43 5.75
C PHE A 108 4.18 -22.29 4.84
N LEU A 109 4.07 -21.04 5.30
CA LEU A 109 4.49 -19.86 4.54
C LEU A 109 6.01 -19.80 4.32
N LEU A 110 6.81 -20.26 5.28
CA LEU A 110 8.27 -20.32 5.13
C LEU A 110 8.67 -21.41 4.14
N ALA A 111 8.07 -22.60 4.25
CA ALA A 111 8.29 -23.69 3.30
C ALA A 111 7.88 -23.30 1.87
N ALA A 112 6.75 -22.59 1.72
CA ALA A 112 6.31 -22.07 0.43
C ALA A 112 7.33 -21.08 -0.14
N SER A 113 7.81 -20.15 0.69
CA SER A 113 8.81 -19.16 0.29
C SER A 113 10.15 -19.80 -0.10
N GLU A 114 10.58 -20.85 0.59
CA GLU A 114 11.76 -21.63 0.23
C GLU A 114 11.58 -22.34 -1.12
N SER A 115 10.38 -22.87 -1.37
CA SER A 115 10.01 -23.55 -2.61
C SER A 115 9.73 -22.60 -3.78
N GLY A 116 9.95 -21.29 -3.61
CA GLY A 116 9.70 -20.28 -4.64
C GLY A 116 8.21 -19.99 -4.89
N ILE A 117 7.33 -20.45 -4.01
CA ILE A 117 5.88 -20.21 -4.09
C ILE A 117 5.55 -18.93 -3.33
N GLY A 118 4.94 -17.99 -4.05
CA GLY A 118 4.40 -16.77 -3.48
C GLY A 118 3.15 -17.06 -2.64
N SER A 119 3.00 -16.33 -1.55
CA SER A 119 1.84 -16.49 -0.65
C SER A 119 1.34 -15.15 -0.12
N CYS A 120 0.03 -15.04 0.11
CA CYS A 120 -0.55 -13.94 0.88
C CYS A 120 -1.69 -14.44 1.76
N VAL A 121 -1.56 -14.18 3.06
CA VAL A 121 -2.56 -14.50 4.07
C VAL A 121 -3.70 -13.48 4.03
N ILE A 122 -4.91 -14.01 4.12
CA ILE A 122 -6.18 -13.28 4.20
C ILE A 122 -6.85 -13.78 5.48
N ALA A 123 -6.57 -13.08 6.58
CA ALA A 123 -7.04 -13.40 7.94
C ALA A 123 -7.72 -12.20 8.61
N GLY A 124 -8.21 -11.25 7.80
CA GLY A 124 -8.99 -10.11 8.28
C GLY A 124 -10.40 -10.52 8.68
N ARG A 125 -11.39 -9.70 8.34
CA ARG A 125 -12.79 -10.08 8.52
C ARG A 125 -13.11 -11.26 7.58
N LEU A 126 -13.48 -12.41 8.15
CA LEU A 126 -13.91 -13.60 7.41
C LEU A 126 -15.31 -14.01 7.89
N ASP A 127 -16.24 -14.14 6.94
CA ASP A 127 -17.54 -14.74 7.19
C ASP A 127 -17.40 -16.27 7.17
N GLN A 128 -17.41 -16.84 8.36
CA GLN A 128 -17.22 -18.28 8.56
C GLN A 128 -18.30 -19.12 7.87
N GLY A 129 -19.56 -18.68 7.88
CA GLY A 129 -20.68 -19.43 7.32
C GLY A 129 -20.61 -19.47 5.79
N LEU A 130 -20.35 -18.32 5.17
CA LEU A 130 -20.21 -18.23 3.71
C LEU A 130 -19.02 -19.07 3.22
N ILE A 131 -17.87 -19.00 3.89
CA ILE A 131 -16.69 -19.74 3.48
C ILE A 131 -16.89 -21.25 3.68
N ARG A 132 -17.42 -21.69 4.84
CA ARG A 132 -17.69 -23.12 5.07
C ARG A 132 -18.65 -23.69 4.03
N SER A 133 -19.74 -22.99 3.74
CA SER A 133 -20.72 -23.40 2.72
C SER A 133 -20.08 -23.49 1.34
N ALA A 134 -19.34 -22.46 0.92
CA ALA A 134 -18.69 -22.42 -0.39
C ALA A 134 -17.66 -23.56 -0.57
N LEU A 135 -16.93 -23.90 0.49
CA LEU A 135 -15.83 -24.88 0.45
C LEU A 135 -16.23 -26.28 0.96
N SER A 136 -17.50 -26.47 1.32
CA SER A 136 -18.04 -27.72 1.89
C SER A 136 -17.25 -28.20 3.11
N LEU A 137 -16.99 -27.28 4.05
CA LEU A 137 -16.24 -27.57 5.28
C LEU A 137 -17.19 -28.01 6.41
N PRO A 138 -16.73 -28.88 7.33
CA PRO A 138 -17.50 -29.24 8.52
C PRO A 138 -17.83 -28.03 9.40
N ASP A 139 -18.98 -28.05 10.08
CA ASP A 139 -19.40 -26.97 10.99
C ASP A 139 -18.49 -26.82 12.21
N SER A 140 -17.83 -27.91 12.64
CA SER A 140 -16.85 -27.86 13.71
C SER A 140 -15.55 -27.16 13.31
N TRP A 141 -15.33 -26.90 12.02
CA TRP A 141 -14.11 -26.27 11.54
C TRP A 141 -14.24 -24.75 11.57
N MET A 142 -13.32 -24.12 12.29
CA MET A 142 -13.08 -22.69 12.20
C MET A 142 -12.11 -22.43 11.05
N VAL A 143 -12.45 -21.52 10.14
CA VAL A 143 -11.53 -21.01 9.13
C VAL A 143 -10.66 -19.93 9.77
N ALA A 144 -9.42 -20.27 10.09
CA ALA A 144 -8.48 -19.33 10.70
C ALA A 144 -7.95 -18.31 9.69
N ALA A 145 -7.69 -18.76 8.46
CA ALA A 145 -7.21 -17.90 7.37
C ALA A 145 -7.49 -18.53 6.01
N LEU A 146 -7.54 -17.68 4.98
CA LEU A 146 -7.33 -18.09 3.60
C LEU A 146 -5.92 -17.67 3.17
N ILE A 147 -5.29 -18.43 2.29
CA ILE A 147 -3.98 -18.11 1.71
C ILE A 147 -4.10 -18.21 0.19
N ALA A 148 -3.81 -17.11 -0.50
CA ALA A 148 -3.59 -17.12 -1.94
C ALA A 148 -2.18 -17.63 -2.22
N LEU A 149 -2.06 -18.69 -3.03
CA LEU A 149 -0.80 -19.31 -3.43
C LEU A 149 -0.63 -19.26 -4.95
N GLY A 150 0.60 -19.03 -5.40
CA GLY A 150 0.94 -19.04 -6.83
C GLY A 150 2.36 -18.57 -7.08
N TYR A 151 2.74 -18.47 -8.35
CA TYR A 151 4.04 -17.91 -8.72
C TYR A 151 3.95 -16.38 -8.77
N SER A 152 4.90 -15.71 -8.14
CA SER A 152 4.92 -14.24 -8.05
C SER A 152 5.11 -13.60 -9.43
N ASP A 153 4.32 -12.57 -9.71
CA ASP A 153 4.51 -11.64 -10.83
C ASP A 153 4.97 -10.25 -10.34
N GLU A 154 5.63 -10.23 -9.18
CA GLU A 154 6.15 -9.01 -8.61
C GLU A 154 7.45 -9.20 -7.82
N ALA A 155 8.26 -8.15 -7.83
CA ALA A 155 9.44 -8.00 -7.00
C ALA A 155 9.16 -6.97 -5.90
N ASN A 156 8.77 -7.44 -4.71
CA ASN A 156 8.50 -6.57 -3.57
C ASN A 156 9.74 -6.43 -2.67
N PRO A 157 10.16 -5.20 -2.33
CA PRO A 157 11.21 -5.01 -1.35
C PRO A 157 10.78 -5.51 0.04
N PRO A 158 11.74 -5.79 0.94
CA PRO A 158 11.48 -5.96 2.36
C PRO A 158 10.57 -4.87 2.93
N PRO A 159 9.41 -5.21 3.52
CA PRO A 159 8.67 -4.24 4.31
C PRO A 159 9.53 -3.84 5.51
N GLU A 160 9.46 -2.56 5.87
CA GLU A 160 10.13 -2.04 7.05
C GLU A 160 9.65 -2.78 8.31
N ARG A 161 10.55 -2.91 9.27
CA ARG A 161 10.29 -3.49 10.58
C ARG A 161 10.70 -2.48 11.62
N ASP A 162 9.94 -2.43 12.69
CA ASP A 162 10.34 -1.65 13.85
C ASP A 162 11.68 -2.17 14.40
N PRO A 163 12.48 -1.28 15.01
CA PRO A 163 13.63 -1.69 15.79
C PRO A 163 13.22 -2.67 16.90
N VAL A 164 14.02 -3.72 17.11
CA VAL A 164 13.75 -4.79 18.09
C VAL A 164 13.50 -4.26 19.51
N GLY A 165 14.17 -3.19 19.91
CA GLY A 165 14.02 -2.57 21.25
C GLY A 165 12.63 -1.98 21.53
N ARG A 166 11.74 -1.86 20.54
CA ARG A 166 10.33 -1.49 20.76
C ARG A 166 9.46 -2.68 21.19
N HIS A 167 9.88 -3.89 20.84
CA HIS A 167 9.12 -5.12 21.02
C HIS A 167 9.71 -6.04 22.09
N VAL A 168 10.90 -5.73 22.60
CA VAL A 168 11.60 -6.51 23.62
C VAL A 168 11.91 -5.61 24.82
N SER A 169 11.52 -6.05 26.02
CA SER A 169 11.78 -5.36 27.29
C SER A 169 12.45 -6.31 28.28
N TYR A 170 13.43 -5.80 29.04
CA TYR A 170 14.08 -6.52 30.13
C TYR A 170 13.82 -5.81 31.45
N GLY A 171 13.48 -6.55 32.50
CA GLY A 171 13.29 -5.98 33.85
C GLY A 171 11.97 -5.22 34.02
N ALA A 172 12.05 -3.90 34.21
CA ALA A 172 10.94 -3.04 34.60
C ALA A 172 9.76 -3.05 33.59
N ARG A 173 8.60 -2.53 34.04
CA ARG A 173 7.36 -2.47 33.25
C ARG A 173 7.64 -1.85 31.87
N PRO A 174 7.16 -2.47 30.78
CA PRO A 174 7.33 -1.93 29.44
C PRO A 174 6.81 -0.49 29.38
N PRO A 175 7.55 0.44 28.76
CA PRO A 175 7.07 1.79 28.58
C PRO A 175 5.79 1.79 27.72
N ALA A 176 4.93 2.79 27.92
CA ALA A 176 3.75 2.95 27.08
C ALA A 176 4.19 3.04 25.60
N PRO A 177 3.54 2.30 24.68
CA PRO A 177 3.93 2.29 23.29
C PRO A 177 3.78 3.70 22.69
N LYS A 178 4.87 4.22 22.11
CA LYS A 178 4.78 5.37 21.21
C LYS A 178 4.25 4.87 19.86
N PRO A 179 3.45 5.66 19.12
CA PRO A 179 3.08 5.31 17.75
C PRO A 179 4.33 5.04 16.91
N SER A 180 4.29 4.01 16.07
CA SER A 180 5.28 3.82 15.01
C SER A 180 5.08 4.88 13.92
N PRO A 181 6.11 5.23 13.13
CA PRO A 181 5.95 6.11 11.97
C PRO A 181 4.86 5.63 10.99
N TYR A 182 4.65 4.31 10.90
CA TYR A 182 3.59 3.71 10.09
C TYR A 182 2.20 3.93 10.71
N GLU A 183 2.04 3.82 12.02
CA GLU A 183 0.77 4.09 12.70
C GLU A 183 0.39 5.56 12.62
N GLU A 184 1.35 6.48 12.77
CA GLU A 184 1.15 7.91 12.51
C GLU A 184 0.67 8.14 11.07
N HIS A 185 1.27 7.44 10.10
CA HIS A 185 0.87 7.50 8.70
C HIS A 185 -0.56 6.99 8.45
N VAL A 186 -0.93 5.83 9.01
CA VAL A 186 -2.27 5.24 8.85
C VAL A 186 -3.34 6.09 9.57
N ALA A 187 -3.04 6.59 10.76
CA ALA A 187 -3.92 7.48 11.52
C ALA A 187 -4.23 8.74 10.70
N LEU A 188 -3.21 9.33 10.08
CA LEU A 188 -3.40 10.49 9.22
C LEU A 188 -4.24 10.15 7.99
N ARG A 189 -3.97 9.05 7.28
CA ARG A 189 -4.79 8.64 6.12
C ARG A 189 -6.28 8.54 6.48
N ARG A 190 -6.59 7.96 7.65
CA ARG A 190 -7.96 7.86 8.15
C ARG A 190 -8.55 9.24 8.43
N ARG A 191 -7.78 10.15 9.03
CA ARG A 191 -8.20 11.54 9.32
C ARG A 191 -8.60 12.28 8.03
N TRP A 192 -7.79 12.20 6.99
CA TRP A 192 -8.07 12.86 5.70
C TRP A 192 -9.25 12.23 4.96
N SER A 193 -9.37 10.90 4.99
CA SER A 193 -10.52 10.21 4.41
C SER A 193 -11.84 10.62 5.08
N ARG A 194 -11.87 10.78 6.41
CA ARG A 194 -13.04 11.33 7.13
C ARG A 194 -13.35 12.77 6.76
N ALA A 195 -12.34 13.55 6.42
CA ALA A 195 -12.50 14.93 5.97
C ALA A 195 -12.98 15.04 4.49
N GLY A 196 -13.28 13.93 3.82
CA GLY A 196 -13.81 13.90 2.45
C GLY A 196 -12.74 13.91 1.36
N PHE A 197 -11.45 13.79 1.72
CA PHE A 197 -10.37 13.73 0.75
C PHE A 197 -10.15 12.29 0.27
N ASN A 198 -10.17 12.09 -1.04
CA ASN A 198 -9.71 10.85 -1.65
C ASN A 198 -8.19 10.86 -1.72
N VAL A 199 -7.54 10.33 -0.68
CA VAL A 199 -6.09 10.39 -0.56
C VAL A 199 -5.43 9.08 -1.01
N THR A 200 -4.81 9.11 -2.19
CA THR A 200 -3.99 8.01 -2.72
C THR A 200 -2.51 8.34 -2.60
N TRP A 201 -1.81 7.79 -1.61
CA TRP A 201 -0.36 7.95 -1.47
C TRP A 201 0.43 6.81 -2.12
N ALA A 202 1.58 7.14 -2.71
CA ALA A 202 2.63 6.18 -3.00
C ALA A 202 3.86 6.55 -2.15
N TYR A 203 4.09 5.82 -1.05
CA TYR A 203 5.39 5.87 -0.38
C TYR A 203 6.36 5.06 -1.22
N ARG A 204 7.31 5.73 -1.89
CA ARG A 204 8.42 5.07 -2.59
C ARG A 204 9.72 5.70 -2.11
N ARG A 205 10.72 4.85 -1.85
CA ARG A 205 12.08 5.35 -1.64
C ARG A 205 12.55 6.07 -2.91
N PRO A 206 13.26 7.20 -2.78
CA PRO A 206 14.03 7.74 -3.89
C PRO A 206 14.90 6.61 -4.48
N ILE A 207 14.89 6.48 -5.80
CA ILE A 207 15.86 5.61 -6.46
C ILE A 207 17.21 6.32 -6.31
N GLU A 208 18.22 5.59 -5.88
CA GLU A 208 19.57 6.13 -5.70
C GLU A 208 20.06 6.71 -7.02
N GLY A 209 20.53 7.96 -7.02
CA GLY A 209 20.95 8.69 -8.23
C GLY A 209 19.82 9.40 -9.00
N LEU A 210 18.55 9.23 -8.64
CA LEU A 210 17.45 10.01 -9.23
C LEU A 210 17.06 11.19 -8.32
N PRO A 211 16.95 12.41 -8.87
CA PRO A 211 16.38 13.54 -8.13
C PRO A 211 14.99 13.17 -7.58
N LEU A 212 14.74 13.46 -6.30
CA LEU A 212 13.45 13.20 -5.63
C LEU A 212 12.25 13.73 -6.42
N PHE A 213 12.45 14.85 -7.11
CA PHE A 213 11.50 15.51 -7.99
C PHE A 213 11.10 14.65 -9.22
N ALA A 214 12.08 14.02 -9.89
CA ALA A 214 11.83 13.17 -11.05
C ALA A 214 11.06 11.89 -10.66
N HIS A 215 11.40 11.30 -9.51
CA HIS A 215 10.70 10.13 -8.97
C HIS A 215 9.23 10.43 -8.63
N ALA A 216 9.01 11.59 -8.00
CA ALA A 216 7.70 12.13 -7.64
C ALA A 216 6.77 12.29 -8.85
N LEU A 217 7.25 12.92 -9.91
CA LEU A 217 6.48 13.15 -11.14
C LEU A 217 6.21 11.86 -11.93
N GLY A 218 7.15 10.91 -11.96
CA GLY A 218 6.93 9.60 -12.59
C GLY A 218 5.81 8.78 -11.94
N ALA A 219 5.64 8.89 -10.62
CA ALA A 219 4.55 8.24 -9.90
C ALA A 219 3.19 8.93 -10.12
N ALA A 220 3.19 10.25 -10.35
CA ALA A 220 1.99 11.00 -10.71
C ALA A 220 1.56 10.70 -12.16
N ARG A 221 2.50 10.64 -13.11
CA ARG A 221 2.25 10.36 -14.54
C ARG A 221 1.40 9.11 -14.77
N ARG A 222 1.69 8.01 -14.06
CA ARG A 222 0.95 6.74 -14.20
C ARG A 222 -0.54 6.83 -13.82
N ARG A 223 -0.94 7.93 -13.17
CA ARG A 223 -2.32 8.20 -12.74
C ARG A 223 -3.03 9.23 -13.61
N ILE A 224 -2.32 9.85 -14.55
CA ILE A 224 -2.90 10.80 -15.50
C ILE A 224 -3.50 9.97 -16.64
N ARG A 225 -4.80 10.17 -16.88
CA ARG A 225 -5.46 9.51 -18.02
C ARG A 225 -5.16 10.27 -19.32
N PRO A 226 -5.06 9.60 -20.48
CA PRO A 226 -4.73 10.25 -21.76
C PRO A 226 -5.62 11.44 -22.15
N GLU A 227 -6.85 11.46 -21.64
CA GLU A 227 -7.87 12.49 -21.88
C GLU A 227 -7.91 13.60 -20.81
N GLU A 228 -7.18 13.46 -19.70
CA GLU A 228 -7.16 14.46 -18.62
C GLU A 228 -6.30 15.67 -19.01
N ARG A 229 -6.84 16.87 -18.86
CA ARG A 229 -6.05 18.11 -18.89
C ARG A 229 -5.34 18.27 -17.55
N CYS A 230 -4.02 18.23 -17.55
CA CYS A 230 -3.21 18.25 -16.34
C CYS A 230 -2.29 19.47 -16.27
N LEU A 231 -2.48 20.32 -15.26
CA LEU A 231 -1.53 21.38 -14.92
C LEU A 231 -0.42 20.82 -14.03
N VAL A 232 0.85 21.11 -14.33
CA VAL A 232 1.98 20.76 -13.44
C VAL A 232 2.65 22.03 -12.97
N THR A 233 2.60 22.27 -11.67
CA THR A 233 3.18 23.46 -11.04
C THR A 233 4.53 23.12 -10.41
N ASN A 234 5.33 24.12 -10.01
CA ASN A 234 6.56 23.88 -9.28
C ASN A 234 6.75 24.91 -8.15
N THR A 235 7.06 24.45 -6.92
CA THR A 235 7.43 25.31 -5.78
C THR A 235 8.94 25.59 -5.69
N LEU A 236 9.77 24.98 -6.54
CA LEU A 236 11.23 24.98 -6.40
C LEU A 236 11.96 26.13 -7.11
N MET A 237 11.27 26.92 -7.93
CA MET A 237 11.92 27.95 -8.75
C MET A 237 11.75 29.31 -8.08
N GLY A 238 12.83 29.84 -7.50
CA GLY A 238 12.96 31.28 -7.31
C GLY A 238 13.24 31.95 -8.67
N GLU A 239 12.62 33.12 -8.87
CA GLU A 239 12.96 34.16 -9.87
C GLU A 239 13.59 33.70 -11.20
N PHE A 240 12.79 33.18 -12.13
CA PHE A 240 13.12 33.25 -13.56
C PHE A 240 11.84 33.49 -14.38
N LEU A 241 11.60 34.75 -14.71
CA LEU A 241 10.69 35.19 -15.78
C LEU A 241 11.30 34.76 -17.12
N VAL A 242 10.56 33.99 -17.90
CA VAL A 242 10.89 33.78 -19.32
C VAL A 242 9.65 34.16 -20.12
N GLU A 243 9.72 35.34 -20.74
CA GLU A 243 8.72 35.79 -21.70
C GLU A 243 8.70 34.84 -22.91
N SER A 244 7.50 34.51 -23.36
CA SER A 244 7.28 33.55 -24.42
C SER A 244 7.65 34.10 -25.78
N GLU A 245 8.65 33.52 -26.43
CA GLU A 245 8.63 33.25 -27.87
C GLU A 245 9.68 32.17 -28.18
N GLY A 246 9.20 30.97 -28.56
CA GLY A 246 10.05 29.82 -28.90
C GLY A 246 10.57 29.02 -27.70
N ILE A 247 10.00 27.82 -27.47
CA ILE A 247 10.55 26.85 -26.52
C ILE A 247 11.74 26.14 -27.19
N ASP A 248 12.81 26.87 -27.50
CA ASP A 248 14.03 26.27 -28.05
C ASP A 248 15.26 26.49 -27.17
N HIS A 249 15.22 27.40 -26.19
CA HIS A 249 16.39 27.67 -25.36
C HIS A 249 16.02 27.81 -23.88
N LEU A 250 15.97 26.69 -23.17
CA LEU A 250 16.04 26.66 -21.70
C LEU A 250 17.39 26.06 -21.31
N ALA A 251 18.21 26.85 -20.60
CA ALA A 251 19.36 26.33 -19.86
C ALA A 251 18.84 25.60 -18.61
N ALA A 252 18.34 24.38 -18.82
CA ALA A 252 18.14 23.40 -17.77
C ALA A 252 19.38 22.50 -17.73
N SER A 253 19.69 21.87 -16.59
CA SER A 253 20.68 20.78 -16.61
C SER A 253 20.24 19.69 -17.62
N GLU A 254 21.17 18.96 -18.24
CA GLU A 254 20.84 17.89 -19.22
C GLU A 254 19.80 16.90 -18.67
N ASP A 255 19.85 16.66 -17.35
CA ASP A 255 18.88 15.87 -16.62
C ASP A 255 17.46 16.48 -16.71
N GLU A 256 17.29 17.78 -16.44
CA GLU A 256 16.00 18.49 -16.43
C GLU A 256 15.34 18.61 -17.81
N GLN A 257 16.13 18.69 -18.88
CA GLN A 257 15.65 18.79 -20.25
C GLN A 257 14.98 17.50 -20.73
N TRP A 258 15.61 16.34 -20.45
CA TRP A 258 15.07 15.02 -20.77
C TRP A 258 13.72 14.73 -20.08
N TYR A 259 13.52 15.22 -18.85
CA TYR A 259 12.27 15.01 -18.10
C TYR A 259 11.11 15.86 -18.62
N LEU A 260 11.38 17.10 -19.06
CA LEU A 260 10.41 17.97 -19.72
C LEU A 260 9.92 17.33 -21.03
N GLU A 261 10.83 16.83 -21.86
CA GLU A 261 10.50 16.12 -23.11
C GLU A 261 9.66 14.85 -22.85
N THR A 262 10.03 14.08 -21.81
CA THR A 262 9.31 12.86 -21.40
C THR A 262 7.90 13.12 -20.88
N PHE A 263 7.67 14.30 -20.27
CA PHE A 263 6.36 14.71 -19.76
C PHE A 263 5.51 15.37 -20.87
N LEU A 264 6.12 16.16 -21.76
CA LEU A 264 5.51 16.71 -22.98
C LEU A 264 5.06 15.62 -23.98
N ALA A 265 5.65 14.42 -23.91
CA ALA A 265 5.17 13.25 -24.65
C ALA A 265 3.83 12.68 -24.11
N SER A 266 3.33 13.16 -22.97
CA SER A 266 1.95 12.90 -22.55
C SER A 266 1.01 13.86 -23.27
N LYS A 267 -0.17 13.41 -23.70
CA LYS A 267 -1.18 14.26 -24.37
C LYS A 267 -1.80 15.33 -23.44
N ALA A 268 -1.16 15.62 -22.30
CA ALA A 268 -1.60 16.59 -21.31
C ALA A 268 -1.01 17.98 -21.60
N THR A 269 -1.84 19.02 -21.52
CA THR A 269 -1.40 20.42 -21.62
C THR A 269 -0.68 20.83 -20.34
N ILE A 270 0.66 20.79 -20.35
CA ILE A 270 1.47 21.23 -19.22
C ILE A 270 1.66 22.73 -19.31
N ILE A 271 1.31 23.41 -18.24
CA ILE A 271 1.54 24.84 -18.12
C ILE A 271 2.36 25.10 -16.89
N ARG A 272 3.50 25.75 -17.09
CA ARG A 272 4.43 26.09 -16.01
C ARG A 272 3.89 27.34 -15.32
N ALA A 273 3.54 27.20 -14.04
CA ALA A 273 3.14 28.32 -13.20
C ALA A 273 4.01 28.36 -11.95
N ASP A 274 4.57 29.54 -11.67
CA ASP A 274 5.07 29.84 -10.34
C ASP A 274 3.85 29.87 -9.38
N LEU A 275 3.95 29.12 -8.29
CA LEU A 275 2.90 29.07 -7.27
C LEU A 275 2.61 30.43 -6.63
N LEU A 276 3.57 31.37 -6.66
CA LEU A 276 3.58 32.57 -5.82
C LEU A 276 3.26 33.87 -6.56
N GLY A 277 3.16 33.81 -7.89
CA GLY A 277 2.67 34.90 -8.72
C GLY A 277 3.78 35.76 -9.29
N VAL A 278 4.41 35.26 -10.35
CA VAL A 278 4.90 36.15 -11.40
C VAL A 278 3.93 35.99 -12.56
N GLU A 279 3.16 37.03 -12.82
CA GLU A 279 2.22 37.13 -13.94
C GLU A 279 2.90 36.63 -15.22
N THR A 280 2.45 35.50 -15.75
CA THR A 280 2.28 35.20 -17.19
C THR A 280 2.07 33.69 -17.40
N LEU A 281 1.14 33.36 -18.30
CA LEU A 281 0.99 32.07 -19.01
C LEU A 281 0.19 30.92 -18.39
N VAL A 282 -0.70 31.11 -17.41
CA VAL A 282 -1.83 30.15 -17.25
C VAL A 282 -3.06 30.71 -17.93
N PRO A 283 -3.53 30.16 -19.07
CA PRO A 283 -4.82 30.50 -19.65
C PRO A 283 -5.89 30.38 -18.57
N GLU A 284 -6.93 31.21 -18.63
CA GLU A 284 -8.11 31.15 -17.73
C GLU A 284 -8.95 29.88 -17.96
N GLN A 285 -8.31 28.72 -17.97
CA GLN A 285 -8.87 27.43 -18.25
C GLN A 285 -8.73 26.57 -17.00
N THR A 286 -9.76 25.76 -16.77
CA THR A 286 -9.80 24.82 -15.65
C THR A 286 -9.25 23.46 -16.07
N TYR A 287 -8.55 22.76 -15.17
CA TYR A 287 -7.87 21.48 -15.39
C TYR A 287 -8.56 20.34 -14.64
N ASP A 288 -8.54 19.15 -15.23
CA ASP A 288 -9.06 17.93 -14.61
C ASP A 288 -8.14 17.46 -13.46
N ARG A 289 -6.85 17.79 -13.56
CA ARG A 289 -5.83 17.49 -12.56
C ARG A 289 -4.83 18.63 -12.42
N VAL A 290 -4.42 18.91 -11.19
CA VAL A 290 -3.26 19.76 -10.88
C VAL A 290 -2.24 18.90 -10.14
N VAL A 291 -1.00 18.84 -10.61
CA VAL A 291 0.10 18.12 -9.95
C VAL A 291 1.13 19.13 -9.47
N SER A 292 1.31 19.24 -8.16
CA SER A 292 2.32 20.11 -7.56
C SER A 292 3.31 19.28 -6.77
N PRO A 293 4.55 19.13 -7.24
CA PRO A 293 5.69 18.91 -6.36
C PRO A 293 5.70 20.06 -5.35
N PHE A 294 5.85 19.73 -4.07
CA PHE A 294 5.64 20.67 -2.99
C PHE A 294 6.81 20.63 -2.00
N ASP A 295 7.53 21.75 -1.95
CA ASP A 295 8.53 22.05 -0.93
C ASP A 295 8.10 23.27 -0.11
N ALA A 296 7.84 23.05 1.17
CA ALA A 296 7.48 24.14 2.08
C ALA A 296 8.68 25.00 2.49
N HIS A 297 9.93 24.62 2.16
CA HIS A 297 11.10 25.44 2.53
C HIS A 297 11.07 26.83 1.90
N PHE A 298 10.43 26.97 0.74
CA PHE A 298 10.43 28.21 -0.04
C PHE A 298 9.20 29.09 0.21
N LEU A 299 8.19 28.59 0.94
CA LEU A 299 6.95 29.32 1.17
C LEU A 299 7.02 30.19 2.43
N ARG A 300 6.68 31.47 2.30
CA ARG A 300 6.68 32.49 3.37
C ARG A 300 5.34 33.24 3.43
N GLY A 301 4.96 33.73 4.61
CA GLY A 301 3.78 34.60 4.76
C GLY A 301 2.50 34.08 4.07
N ASP A 302 1.98 34.88 3.15
CA ASP A 302 0.72 34.68 2.41
C ASP A 302 0.81 33.70 1.23
N ASP A 303 1.98 33.14 0.96
CA ASP A 303 2.24 32.18 -0.13
C ASP A 303 1.29 30.97 -0.10
N PHE A 304 0.87 30.54 1.10
CA PHE A 304 -0.09 29.44 1.26
C PHE A 304 -1.51 29.83 0.89
N ALA A 305 -1.93 31.07 1.18
CA ALA A 305 -3.23 31.57 0.80
C ALA A 305 -3.30 31.72 -0.72
N ARG A 306 -2.23 32.25 -1.33
CA ARG A 306 -2.07 32.34 -2.80
C ARG A 306 -2.09 30.96 -3.46
N PHE A 307 -1.44 29.96 -2.87
CA PHE A 307 -1.54 28.58 -3.37
C PHE A 307 -2.99 28.08 -3.38
N GLY A 308 -3.73 28.29 -2.28
CA GLY A 308 -5.12 27.88 -2.17
C GLY A 308 -6.01 28.56 -3.21
N GLU A 309 -5.82 29.86 -3.42
CA GLU A 309 -6.54 30.67 -4.42
C GLU A 309 -6.20 30.26 -5.86
N ASN A 310 -4.93 30.01 -6.15
CA ASN A 310 -4.50 29.56 -7.47
C ASN A 310 -5.03 28.16 -7.79
N VAL A 311 -4.98 27.22 -6.84
CA VAL A 311 -5.56 25.89 -7.02
C VAL A 311 -7.07 25.95 -7.24
N SER A 312 -7.79 26.81 -6.51
CA SER A 312 -9.24 26.95 -6.69
C SER A 312 -9.60 27.59 -8.04
N ARG A 313 -8.74 28.46 -8.58
CA ARG A 313 -8.88 29.04 -9.93
C ARG A 313 -8.58 28.00 -11.03
N TRP A 314 -7.57 27.17 -10.84
CA TRP A 314 -7.10 26.23 -11.87
C TRP A 314 -7.87 24.92 -11.90
N LEU A 315 -8.35 24.40 -10.76
CA LEU A 315 -8.95 23.07 -10.72
C LEU A 315 -10.45 23.12 -11.06
N LYS A 316 -10.91 22.28 -12.00
CA LYS A 316 -12.35 22.11 -12.26
C LYS A 316 -13.08 21.62 -10.99
N PRO A 317 -14.38 21.95 -10.81
CA PRO A 317 -15.21 21.28 -9.82
C PRO A 317 -15.12 19.74 -9.97
N GLY A 318 -14.75 19.04 -8.89
CA GLY A 318 -14.53 17.59 -8.91
C GLY A 318 -13.19 17.12 -9.49
N GLY A 319 -12.30 18.04 -9.87
CA GLY A 319 -10.94 17.75 -10.32
C GLY A 319 -10.03 17.22 -9.22
N THR A 320 -8.88 16.65 -9.59
CA THR A 320 -7.93 16.06 -8.65
C THR A 320 -6.69 16.93 -8.42
N LEU A 321 -6.46 17.38 -7.17
CA LEU A 321 -5.16 17.92 -6.76
C LEU A 321 -4.23 16.79 -6.31
N THR A 322 -3.04 16.72 -6.91
CA THR A 322 -1.99 15.76 -6.56
C THR A 322 -0.80 16.53 -6.00
N ILE A 323 -0.62 16.47 -4.68
CA ILE A 323 0.53 17.10 -4.02
C ILE A 323 1.61 16.05 -3.81
N VAL A 324 2.83 16.33 -4.29
CA VAL A 324 3.97 15.44 -4.11
C VAL A 324 5.00 16.08 -3.19
N PHE A 325 5.00 15.65 -1.94
CA PHE A 325 5.95 16.13 -0.94
C PHE A 325 7.35 15.59 -1.22
N ILE A 326 8.31 16.49 -1.43
CA ILE A 326 9.69 16.11 -1.70
C ILE A 326 10.54 15.98 -0.43
N ASN A 327 10.01 16.35 0.74
CA ASN A 327 10.66 16.14 2.03
C ASN A 327 9.66 16.09 3.21
N ARG A 328 10.10 15.53 4.35
CA ARG A 328 9.27 15.33 5.56
C ARG A 328 8.82 16.64 6.21
N ARG A 329 9.59 17.73 6.10
CA ARG A 329 9.25 19.04 6.66
C ARG A 329 8.10 19.71 5.89
N SER A 330 8.13 19.57 4.57
CA SER A 330 7.08 20.06 3.65
C SER A 330 5.73 19.41 3.90
N TRP A 331 5.77 18.13 4.24
CA TRP A 331 4.60 17.36 4.65
C TRP A 331 3.97 17.93 5.93
N TRP A 332 4.75 18.19 6.98
CA TRP A 332 4.22 18.79 8.21
C TRP A 332 3.72 20.23 8.02
N GLY A 333 4.48 21.05 7.29
CA GLY A 333 4.16 22.47 7.08
C GLY A 333 2.86 22.70 6.32
N LEU A 334 2.62 21.93 5.25
CA LEU A 334 1.38 22.04 4.48
C LEU A 334 0.17 21.47 5.22
N ASN A 335 0.33 20.35 5.93
CA ASN A 335 -0.77 19.72 6.65
C ASN A 335 -1.37 20.66 7.72
N HIS A 336 -0.52 21.40 8.44
CA HIS A 336 -0.98 22.32 9.48
C HIS A 336 -1.70 23.57 8.91
N LYS A 337 -1.31 24.01 7.71
CA LYS A 337 -1.88 25.20 7.06
C LYS A 337 -3.11 24.89 6.19
N LEU A 338 -3.16 23.72 5.54
CA LEU A 338 -4.35 23.26 4.82
C LEU A 338 -5.55 23.07 5.76
N ALA A 339 -5.33 22.63 7.00
CA ALA A 339 -6.36 22.58 8.03
C ALA A 339 -7.03 23.95 8.24
N GLY A 340 -6.22 25.01 8.35
CA GLY A 340 -6.71 26.38 8.47
C GLY A 340 -7.44 26.89 7.22
N LEU A 341 -6.89 26.64 6.03
CA LEU A 341 -7.47 27.05 4.74
C LEU A 341 -8.83 26.41 4.44
N LEU A 342 -9.06 25.19 4.92
CA LEU A 342 -10.29 24.43 4.65
C LEU A 342 -11.38 24.67 5.71
N GLY A 343 -11.15 25.57 6.67
CA GLY A 343 -12.08 25.87 7.76
C GLY A 343 -12.38 24.64 8.63
N ARG A 344 -11.47 23.65 8.67
CA ARG A 344 -11.66 22.40 9.41
C ARG A 344 -10.47 22.16 10.32
N ASP A 345 -10.76 22.06 11.61
CA ASP A 345 -9.76 21.64 12.57
C ASP A 345 -9.35 20.17 12.32
N LEU A 346 -8.13 19.99 11.80
CA LEU A 346 -7.52 18.68 11.57
C LEU A 346 -6.57 18.28 12.69
N SER A 347 -6.60 18.96 13.85
CA SER A 347 -5.66 18.73 14.96
C SER A 347 -5.96 17.50 15.84
N GLY A 348 -7.14 16.87 15.69
CA GLY A 348 -7.62 15.74 16.51
C GLY A 348 -7.11 14.36 16.11
#